data_AF-A0A0W1B3H4-F1
#
_entry.id   AF-A0A0W1B3H4-F1
#
_cell.length_a   1.000
_cell.length_b   1.000
_cell.length_c   1.000
_cell.angle_alpha   90.00
_cell.angle_beta   90.00
_cell.angle_gamma   90.00
#
_symmetry.space_group_name_H-M   'P 1'
#
loop_
_entity.id
_entity.type
_entity.pdbx_description
1 polymer ?
#
loop_
_entity_poly.entity_id
_entity_poly.type
_entity_poly.pdbx_seq_one_letter_code
_entity_poly.pdbx_strand_id
1 'polypeptide(L)'
;MSEVKSDAKDKVKVGVSTKDGQLGFLFTRGGLREGAGRKSTGVTKKVSLTLSEDIWQEIEQACEAQNASRSQVFRNIIEAYFVKETKES
;
A
#
# COMPACT_ATOMS: atom_id res chain seq x y z
N MET A 1 -28.07 -30.54 15.29
CA MET A 1 -28.74 -29.30 14.85
C MET A 1 -27.65 -28.33 14.47
N SER A 2 -27.35 -28.24 13.18
CA SER A 2 -26.22 -27.50 12.61
C SER A 2 -26.58 -26.02 12.50
N GLU A 3 -25.91 -25.17 13.28
CA GLU A 3 -26.01 -23.71 13.15
C GLU A 3 -25.34 -23.24 11.85
N VAL A 4 -26.15 -22.63 10.98
CA VAL A 4 -25.74 -22.00 9.74
C VAL A 4 -25.16 -20.62 10.06
N LYS A 5 -23.91 -20.37 9.64
CA LYS A 5 -23.21 -19.08 9.73
C LYS A 5 -23.99 -18.01 8.95
N SER A 6 -24.33 -16.88 9.57
CA SER A 6 -24.88 -15.71 8.85
C SER A 6 -23.76 -14.75 8.45
N ASP A 7 -23.51 -14.70 7.16
CA ASP A 7 -22.58 -13.79 6.48
C ASP A 7 -22.76 -12.32 6.88
N ALA A 8 -21.62 -11.63 6.95
CA ALA A 8 -21.51 -10.23 7.29
C ALA A 8 -22.34 -9.37 6.32
N LYS A 9 -23.35 -8.66 6.84
CA LYS A 9 -24.12 -7.63 6.11
C LYS A 9 -23.18 -6.68 5.36
N ASP A 10 -23.14 -6.80 4.04
CA ASP A 10 -22.55 -5.81 3.13
C ASP A 10 -23.33 -4.50 3.23
N LYS A 11 -22.84 -3.59 4.07
CA LYS A 11 -23.42 -2.24 4.22
C LYS A 11 -23.01 -1.39 3.02
N VAL A 12 -23.92 -1.23 2.06
CA VAL A 12 -23.76 -0.25 0.96
C VAL A 12 -23.75 1.15 1.55
N LYS A 13 -22.66 1.90 1.31
CA LYS A 13 -22.55 3.31 1.71
C LYS A 13 -22.86 4.19 0.50
N VAL A 14 -23.88 5.04 0.63
CA VAL A 14 -24.28 6.03 -0.37
C VAL A 14 -23.75 7.40 0.07
N GLY A 15 -23.08 8.12 -0.84
CA GLY A 15 -22.52 9.44 -0.57
C GLY A 15 -22.54 10.33 -1.81
N VAL A 16 -22.44 11.64 -1.58
CA VAL A 16 -22.44 12.67 -2.64
C VAL A 16 -21.03 12.80 -3.22
N SER A 17 -20.92 12.74 -4.56
CA SER A 17 -19.67 12.91 -5.29
C SER A 17 -19.20 14.34 -5.36
N THR A 18 -17.89 14.54 -5.22
CA THR A 18 -17.19 15.83 -5.21
C THR A 18 -17.24 16.56 -6.55
N LYS A 19 -17.74 15.92 -7.62
CA LYS A 19 -18.02 16.56 -8.91
C LYS A 19 -19.51 16.41 -9.21
N ASP A 20 -20.20 17.53 -9.22
CA ASP A 20 -21.55 17.72 -9.77
C ASP A 20 -22.73 17.05 -9.05
N GLY A 21 -22.61 16.75 -7.75
CA GLY A 21 -23.77 16.36 -6.93
C GLY A 21 -24.37 14.98 -7.26
N GLN A 22 -23.67 14.15 -8.03
CA GLN A 22 -24.09 12.79 -8.35
C GLN A 22 -23.94 11.86 -7.14
N LEU A 23 -24.90 10.94 -6.97
CA LEU A 23 -24.86 9.89 -5.95
C LEU A 23 -23.95 8.75 -6.41
N GLY A 24 -22.88 8.48 -5.66
CA GLY A 24 -21.98 7.36 -5.92
C GLY A 24 -22.25 6.17 -4.99
N PHE A 25 -22.34 4.97 -5.55
CA PHE A 25 -22.35 3.72 -4.77
C PHE A 25 -20.91 3.26 -4.53
N LEU A 26 -20.53 3.06 -3.27
CA LEU A 26 -19.17 2.62 -2.92
C LEU A 26 -19.15 1.14 -2.52
N PHE A 27 -18.47 0.31 -3.32
CA PHE A 27 -18.27 -1.13 -3.06
C PHE A 27 -16.89 -1.46 -2.46
N THR A 28 -16.03 -0.44 -2.27
CA THR A 28 -14.65 -0.61 -1.81
C THR A 28 -14.41 -0.07 -0.41
N ARG A 29 -13.42 -0.61 0.32
CA ARG A 29 -12.97 -0.06 1.60
C ARG A 29 -12.39 1.36 1.40
N GLY A 30 -13.17 2.38 1.72
CA GLY A 30 -12.75 3.78 1.64
C GLY A 30 -13.95 4.75 1.64
N GLY A 31 -13.69 6.06 1.65
CA GLY A 31 -14.71 7.10 1.42
C GLY A 31 -14.68 7.59 -0.02
N LEU A 32 -15.49 8.58 -0.38
CA LEU A 32 -15.60 9.07 -1.76
C LEU A 32 -14.50 10.09 -2.12
N ARG A 33 -13.23 9.70 -1.92
CA ARG A 33 -12.04 10.49 -2.25
C ARG A 33 -11.18 9.76 -3.27
N GLU A 34 -10.40 10.51 -4.03
CA GLU A 34 -9.43 9.94 -4.95
C GLU A 34 -8.46 9.00 -4.20
N GLY A 35 -8.23 7.81 -4.75
CA GLY A 35 -7.40 6.76 -4.14
C GLY A 35 -8.09 5.91 -3.05
N ALA A 36 -9.35 6.18 -2.69
CA ALA A 36 -10.11 5.28 -1.84
C ALA A 36 -10.40 3.95 -2.54
N GLY A 37 -10.25 2.84 -1.83
CA GLY A 37 -10.47 1.51 -2.40
C GLY A 37 -9.35 0.98 -3.30
N ARG A 38 -8.23 1.71 -3.47
CA ARG A 38 -7.08 1.20 -4.22
C ARG A 38 -6.58 -0.09 -3.57
N LYS A 39 -6.43 -1.16 -4.37
CA LYS A 39 -5.91 -2.45 -3.90
C LYS A 39 -4.58 -2.23 -3.17
N SER A 40 -4.42 -2.81 -1.99
CA SER A 40 -3.17 -2.73 -1.24
C SER A 40 -2.05 -3.41 -2.02
N THR A 41 -0.93 -2.72 -2.21
CA THR A 41 0.29 -3.27 -2.87
C THR A 41 0.89 -4.46 -2.10
N GLY A 42 0.55 -4.61 -0.83
CA GLY A 42 1.03 -5.69 0.04
C GLY A 42 0.76 -5.36 1.50
N VAL A 43 1.45 -6.07 2.40
CA VAL A 43 1.40 -5.81 3.85
C VAL A 43 2.53 -4.87 4.24
N THR A 44 2.19 -3.76 4.91
CA THR A 44 3.20 -2.85 5.48
C THR A 44 3.56 -3.28 6.90
N LYS A 45 4.85 -3.40 7.18
CA LYS A 45 5.40 -3.59 8.52
C LYS A 45 6.36 -2.44 8.84
N LYS A 46 6.27 -1.86 10.04
CA LYS A 46 7.25 -0.87 10.51
C LYS A 46 8.47 -1.62 11.02
N VAL A 47 9.65 -1.18 10.60
CA VAL A 47 10.94 -1.75 11.01
C VAL A 47 11.85 -0.62 11.48
N SER A 48 12.72 -0.92 12.44
CA SER A 48 13.82 -0.05 12.84
C SER A 48 15.09 -0.59 12.20
N LEU A 49 15.89 0.30 11.61
CA LEU A 49 17.18 -0.04 11.00
C LEU A 49 18.24 0.86 11.60
N THR A 50 19.38 0.28 11.93
CA THR A 50 20.57 0.99 12.36
C THR A 50 21.66 0.70 11.34
N LEU A 51 22.15 1.74 10.68
CA LEU A 51 23.19 1.72 9.65
C LEU A 51 24.22 2.81 9.99
N SER A 52 25.40 2.76 9.38
CA SER A 52 26.37 3.85 9.50
C SER A 52 25.85 5.12 8.81
N GLU A 53 26.42 6.26 9.20
CA GLU A 53 26.06 7.57 8.63
C GLU A 53 26.29 7.60 7.11
N ASP A 54 27.42 7.07 6.64
CA ASP A 54 27.75 7.04 5.21
C ASP A 54 26.68 6.30 4.40
N ILE A 55 26.16 5.18 4.92
CA ILE A 55 25.10 4.42 4.26
C ILE A 55 23.77 5.16 4.30
N TRP A 56 23.47 5.88 5.38
CA TRP A 56 22.29 6.75 5.42
C TRP A 56 22.36 7.85 4.36
N GLN A 57 23.52 8.47 4.18
CA GLN A 57 23.74 9.49 3.16
C GLN A 57 23.55 8.93 1.75
N GLU A 58 24.06 7.74 1.46
CA GLU A 58 23.84 7.08 0.16
C GLU A 58 22.34 6.84 -0.10
N ILE A 59 21.58 6.42 0.91
CA ILE A 59 20.14 6.21 0.80
C ILE A 59 19.40 7.53 0.54
N GLU A 60 19.79 8.61 1.20
CA GLU A 60 19.20 9.94 1.01
C GLU A 60 19.46 10.47 -0.40
N GLN A 61 20.70 10.37 -0.88
CA GLN A 61 21.06 10.72 -2.26
C GLN A 61 20.26 9.89 -3.28
N ALA A 62 20.06 8.59 -3.02
CA ALA A 62 19.23 7.75 -3.88
C ALA A 62 17.76 8.17 -3.88
N CYS A 63 17.22 8.64 -2.76
CA CYS A 63 15.85 9.17 -2.68
C CYS A 63 15.71 10.43 -3.54
N GLU A 64 16.67 11.35 -3.45
CA GLU A 64 16.67 12.59 -4.23
C GLU A 64 16.82 12.31 -5.73
N ALA A 65 17.79 11.48 -6.12
CA ALA A 65 18.06 11.13 -7.51
C ALA A 65 16.88 10.44 -8.21
N GLN A 66 16.11 9.63 -7.48
CA GLN A 66 14.96 8.90 -8.02
C GLN A 66 13.63 9.64 -7.80
N ASN A 67 13.64 10.80 -7.12
CA ASN A 67 12.44 11.48 -6.62
C ASN A 67 11.47 10.51 -5.93
N ALA A 68 12.01 9.65 -5.07
CA ALA A 68 11.32 8.53 -4.46
C ALA A 68 11.31 8.62 -2.93
N SER A 69 10.30 8.04 -2.29
CA SER A 69 10.28 7.96 -0.82
C SER A 69 11.33 6.96 -0.32
N ARG A 70 11.85 7.17 0.89
CA ARG A 70 12.72 6.20 1.59
C ARG A 70 12.13 4.79 1.60
N SER A 71 10.82 4.67 1.86
CA SER A 71 10.13 3.37 1.83
C SER A 71 10.10 2.72 0.45
N GLN A 72 10.11 3.50 -0.64
CA GLN A 72 10.22 2.98 -2.00
C GLN A 72 11.65 2.52 -2.28
N VAL A 73 12.66 3.32 -1.91
CA VAL A 73 14.07 2.97 -2.08
C VAL A 73 14.39 1.66 -1.35
N PHE A 74 13.99 1.54 -0.08
CA PHE A 74 14.16 0.29 0.67
C PHE A 74 13.44 -0.90 0.03
N ARG A 75 12.22 -0.70 -0.46
CA ARG A 75 11.48 -1.76 -1.15
C ARG A 75 12.24 -2.23 -2.38
N ASN A 76 12.74 -1.32 -3.21
CA ASN A 76 13.49 -1.65 -4.42
C ASN A 76 14.76 -2.45 -4.08
N ILE A 77 15.50 -2.05 -3.04
CA ILE A 77 16.70 -2.76 -2.58
C ILE A 77 16.35 -4.19 -2.14
N ILE A 78 15.32 -4.34 -1.29
CA ILE A 78 14.89 -5.64 -0.77
C ILE A 78 14.37 -6.55 -1.90
N GLU A 79 13.54 -6.02 -2.80
CA GLU A 79 13.03 -6.76 -3.95
C GLU A 79 14.16 -7.17 -4.90
N ALA A 80 15.13 -6.30 -5.18
CA ALA A 80 16.27 -6.63 -6.04
C ALA A 80 17.16 -7.74 -5.46
N TYR A 81 17.21 -7.88 -4.13
CA TYR A 81 17.91 -8.97 -3.46
C TYR A 81 17.15 -10.29 -3.61
N PHE A 82 15.85 -10.34 -3.27
CA PHE A 82 15.07 -11.58 -3.29
C PHE A 82 14.63 -12.05 -4.69
N VAL A 83 14.49 -11.15 -5.66
CA VAL A 83 14.13 -11.51 -7.06
C VAL A 83 15.29 -12.24 -7.77
N LYS A 84 16.54 -12.03 -7.35
CA LYS A 84 17.69 -12.77 -7.91
C LYS A 84 17.66 -14.25 -7.53
N GLU A 85 17.24 -14.57 -6.31
CA GLU A 85 17.16 -15.93 -5.79
C GLU A 85 16.09 -16.80 -6.49
N THR A 86 15.10 -16.19 -7.16
CA THR A 86 13.99 -16.95 -7.79
C THR A 86 14.30 -17.41 -9.22
N LYS A 87 15.43 -17.00 -9.81
CA LYS A 87 15.80 -17.38 -11.18
C LYS A 87 16.84 -18.51 -11.26
N GLU A 88 17.30 -19.03 -10.13
CA GLU A 88 18.31 -20.10 -10.05
C GLU A 88 17.78 -21.39 -9.40
N SER A 89 16.47 -21.62 -9.42
CA SER A 89 15.83 -22.88 -8.99
C SER A 89 14.97 -23.49 -10.09
#